data_AF-A0A2D9T676-F1
#
_entry.id   AF-A0A2D9T676-F1
#
_cell.length_a   1.000
_cell.length_b   1.000
_cell.length_c   1.000
_cell.angle_alpha   90.00
_cell.angle_beta   90.00
_cell.angle_gamma   90.00
#
_symmetry.space_group_name_H-M   'P 1'
#
loop_
_entity.id
_entity.type
_entity.pdbx_description
1 polymer ?
#
loop_
_entity_poly.entity_id
_entity_poly.type
_entity_poly.pdbx_seq_one_letter_code
_entity_poly.pdbx_strand_id
1 'polypeptide(L)'
;MFALWYGAMASARKIVVVSNRGPYRREGERWVRSAGGLVAALHPMLSERGGSWVSAKHAKDFSTVEGEPDVAYDLADVRIDQELQEGFYMGVSNAILWPLLHGFPATMHVADAPWQTYVTANERFAEVTAEVSGDDDLVWIQDYHLMLVPGMLRKERPRSRIGWFCHVPWPPWSLFGILPWREQLLEGLLGADVIGFHTREYVDHFLDSVDRYTGYSVDRVRGTVRLERRTVRVLPAPIGISVDKLTELSGAPDVLEKMHTIREQLGGRRVLLGVDRLDYTKGIPERIRAFGRLLDADPSLRDEVVFLQIMVPSRTDVAAYAELKEHIDQLVGEINGRHGTTGRVPMQYFYRNFDQRSLFAHYRAADVAVVTPLRDGMNLVAHEYVISRQDEDGVLILSEFAGAAGHLPEALQVNPYDIDGIAQAIRDALAMPRDEQQRRMQALRTEVQALDVHRWADDYLTALEHG
;
A
#
# COMPACT_ATOMS: atom_id res chain seq x y z
N MET A 1 -42.58 -34.68 25.55
CA MET A 1 -41.95 -33.61 26.35
C MET A 1 -40.46 -33.88 26.36
N PHE A 2 -39.71 -33.37 25.38
CA PHE A 2 -38.30 -32.94 25.50
C PHE A 2 -37.95 -32.18 24.21
N ALA A 3 -37.45 -30.98 24.41
CA ALA A 3 -37.46 -29.89 23.46
C ALA A 3 -36.22 -29.87 22.55
N LEU A 4 -36.50 -29.48 21.30
CA LEU A 4 -35.68 -28.72 20.35
C LEU A 4 -34.45 -28.03 20.94
N TRP A 5 -33.27 -28.39 20.43
CA TRP A 5 -32.08 -27.55 20.40
C TRP A 5 -31.57 -27.50 18.95
N TYR A 6 -32.36 -26.91 18.07
CA TYR A 6 -31.83 -26.26 16.87
C TYR A 6 -31.36 -24.88 17.34
N GLY A 7 -30.10 -24.79 17.76
CA GLY A 7 -29.43 -23.50 17.79
C GLY A 7 -29.42 -22.99 16.36
N ALA A 8 -30.17 -21.94 16.08
CA ALA A 8 -30.01 -21.19 14.84
C ALA A 8 -28.52 -20.83 14.74
N MET A 9 -27.83 -21.33 13.71
CA MET A 9 -26.56 -20.75 13.30
C MET A 9 -26.88 -19.27 13.07
N ALA A 10 -26.40 -18.39 13.95
CA ALA A 10 -26.48 -16.96 13.72
C ALA A 10 -25.86 -16.73 12.35
N SER A 11 -26.65 -16.24 11.39
CA SER A 11 -26.13 -15.83 10.09
C SER A 11 -24.91 -14.95 10.34
N ALA A 12 -23.76 -15.33 9.79
CA ALA A 12 -22.57 -14.47 9.86
C ALA A 12 -22.97 -13.08 9.34
N ARG A 13 -22.55 -12.03 10.04
CA ARG A 13 -22.88 -10.64 9.66
C ARG A 13 -22.33 -10.37 8.25
N LYS A 14 -23.12 -9.69 7.41
CA LYS A 14 -22.67 -9.30 6.07
C LYS A 14 -21.52 -8.30 6.21
N ILE A 15 -20.50 -8.45 5.36
CA ILE A 15 -19.38 -7.51 5.30
C ILE A 15 -19.59 -6.57 4.10
N VAL A 16 -19.49 -5.27 4.34
CA VAL A 16 -19.54 -4.24 3.32
C VAL A 16 -18.20 -3.53 3.28
N VAL A 17 -17.40 -3.82 2.26
CA VAL A 17 -16.10 -3.18 2.03
C VAL A 17 -16.32 -1.90 1.24
N VAL A 18 -15.74 -0.79 1.68
CA VAL A 18 -15.88 0.51 1.01
C VAL A 18 -14.49 1.04 0.70
N SER A 19 -14.14 1.17 -0.58
CA SER A 19 -12.81 1.66 -0.99
C SER A 19 -12.90 2.49 -2.26
N ASN A 20 -11.99 3.45 -2.42
CA ASN A 20 -11.96 4.27 -3.64
C ASN A 20 -11.80 3.41 -4.92
N ARG A 21 -10.98 2.35 -4.88
CA ARG A 21 -10.82 1.42 -6.02
C ARG A 21 -11.51 0.10 -5.76
N GLY A 22 -12.18 -0.42 -6.78
CA GLY A 22 -12.84 -1.72 -6.75
C GLY A 22 -11.91 -2.92 -6.98
N PRO A 23 -12.42 -4.14 -6.75
CA PRO A 23 -11.66 -5.39 -6.88
C PRO A 23 -11.43 -5.78 -8.34
N TYR A 24 -12.13 -5.16 -9.28
CA TYR A 24 -11.97 -5.34 -10.72
C TYR A 24 -11.81 -3.98 -11.40
N ARG A 25 -11.08 -3.98 -12.51
CA ARG A 25 -10.94 -2.84 -13.41
C ARG A 25 -11.14 -3.29 -14.85
N ARG A 26 -11.37 -2.33 -15.73
CA ARG A 26 -11.49 -2.58 -17.16
C ARG A 26 -10.12 -2.54 -17.85
N GLU A 27 -9.85 -3.55 -18.68
CA GLU A 27 -8.76 -3.53 -19.65
C GLU A 27 -9.34 -3.85 -21.03
N GLY A 28 -9.54 -2.81 -21.85
CA GLY A 28 -10.25 -2.92 -23.12
C GLY A 28 -11.73 -3.29 -22.91
N GLU A 29 -12.13 -4.46 -23.41
CA GLU A 29 -13.48 -5.03 -23.31
C GLU A 29 -13.58 -6.11 -22.21
N ARG A 30 -12.55 -6.27 -21.37
CA ARG A 30 -12.51 -7.33 -20.34
C ARG A 30 -12.43 -6.76 -18.93
N TRP A 31 -13.07 -7.47 -18.01
CA TRP A 31 -12.87 -7.30 -16.58
C TRP A 31 -11.59 -8.02 -16.15
N VAL A 32 -10.69 -7.29 -15.50
CA VAL A 32 -9.45 -7.82 -14.94
C VAL A 32 -9.42 -7.52 -13.45
N ARG A 33 -9.07 -8.53 -12.64
CA ARG A 33 -8.94 -8.34 -11.19
C ARG A 33 -7.86 -7.30 -10.90
N SER A 34 -8.21 -6.31 -10.10
CA SER A 34 -7.28 -5.28 -9.63
C SER A 34 -6.16 -5.93 -8.82
N ALA A 35 -4.92 -5.57 -9.12
CA ALA A 35 -3.76 -5.94 -8.31
C ALA A 35 -3.68 -5.05 -7.06
N GLY A 36 -3.29 -5.65 -5.92
CA GLY A 36 -3.03 -4.93 -4.66
C GLY A 36 -3.37 -5.75 -3.42
N GLY A 37 -2.71 -5.44 -2.30
CA GLY A 37 -2.89 -6.16 -1.03
C GLY A 37 -4.32 -6.18 -0.52
N LEU A 38 -5.04 -5.05 -0.63
CA LEU A 38 -6.46 -4.95 -0.22
C LEU A 38 -7.36 -5.95 -0.97
N VAL A 39 -7.21 -6.04 -2.30
CA VAL A 39 -8.01 -6.98 -3.13
C VAL A 39 -7.56 -8.42 -2.91
N ALA A 40 -6.28 -8.65 -2.61
CA ALA A 40 -5.80 -9.99 -2.25
C ALA A 40 -6.41 -10.48 -0.93
N ALA A 41 -6.55 -9.58 0.05
CA ALA A 41 -7.13 -9.86 1.37
C ALA A 41 -8.63 -10.10 1.32
N LEU A 42 -9.36 -9.12 0.77
CA LEU A 42 -10.81 -9.00 1.00
C LEU A 42 -11.64 -9.80 0.00
N HIS A 43 -11.11 -10.06 -1.20
CA HIS A 43 -11.86 -10.80 -2.21
C HIS A 43 -12.13 -12.26 -1.82
N PRO A 44 -11.17 -13.08 -1.33
CA PRO A 44 -11.46 -14.45 -0.90
C PRO A 44 -12.47 -14.48 0.24
N MET A 45 -12.32 -13.57 1.20
CA MET A 45 -13.23 -13.44 2.34
C MET A 45 -14.66 -13.09 1.91
N LEU A 46 -14.84 -12.09 1.04
CA LEU A 46 -16.16 -11.75 0.50
C LEU A 46 -16.73 -12.85 -0.40
N SER A 47 -15.87 -13.60 -1.09
CA SER A 47 -16.31 -14.71 -1.93
C SER A 47 -16.84 -15.89 -1.10
N GLU A 48 -16.31 -16.09 0.11
CA GLU A 48 -16.75 -17.13 1.03
C GLU A 48 -17.97 -16.71 1.87
N ARG A 49 -17.93 -15.50 2.44
CA ARG A 49 -18.97 -15.01 3.36
C ARG A 49 -20.16 -14.33 2.66
N GLY A 50 -20.01 -13.99 1.39
CA GLY A 50 -20.88 -13.01 0.72
C GLY A 50 -20.64 -11.60 1.27
N GLY A 51 -21.33 -10.61 0.70
CA GLY A 51 -21.13 -9.23 1.10
C GLY A 51 -21.37 -8.25 -0.03
N SER A 52 -20.88 -7.03 0.16
CA SER A 52 -20.85 -6.02 -0.89
C SER A 52 -19.51 -5.31 -0.93
N TRP A 53 -19.06 -4.94 -2.13
CA TRP A 53 -17.92 -4.06 -2.33
C TRP A 53 -18.41 -2.76 -2.97
N VAL A 54 -18.36 -1.67 -2.20
CA VAL A 54 -18.66 -0.31 -2.65
C VAL A 54 -17.38 0.34 -3.16
N SER A 55 -17.37 0.81 -4.41
CA SER A 55 -16.19 1.49 -4.98
C SER A 55 -16.49 2.53 -6.05
N ALA A 56 -15.54 3.43 -6.31
CA ALA A 56 -15.72 4.44 -7.35
C ALA A 56 -15.75 3.81 -8.76
N LYS A 57 -16.75 4.22 -9.54
CA LYS A 57 -16.79 4.08 -11.00
C LYS A 57 -16.55 5.45 -11.62
N HIS A 58 -15.39 5.61 -12.25
CA HIS A 58 -14.95 6.90 -12.78
C HIS A 58 -15.61 7.23 -14.13
N ALA A 59 -15.61 8.51 -14.50
CA ALA A 59 -16.23 9.01 -15.73
C ALA A 59 -15.89 8.23 -17.00
N LYS A 60 -14.61 7.89 -17.16
CA LYS A 60 -14.06 7.11 -18.28
C LYS A 60 -14.53 5.65 -18.33
N ASP A 61 -15.18 5.18 -17.27
CA ASP A 61 -15.66 3.82 -17.09
C ASP A 61 -17.20 3.74 -17.14
N PHE A 62 -17.90 4.84 -17.50
CA PHE A 62 -19.36 4.87 -17.66
C PHE A 62 -19.89 4.22 -18.95
N SER A 63 -19.05 3.84 -19.92
CA SER A 63 -19.49 3.23 -21.20
C SER A 63 -19.37 1.71 -21.26
N THR A 64 -20.52 1.04 -21.40
CA THR A 64 -20.82 -0.16 -22.22
C THR A 64 -19.82 -1.32 -22.26
N VAL A 65 -19.46 -1.91 -21.12
CA VAL A 65 -19.17 -3.36 -21.12
C VAL A 65 -20.48 -4.06 -20.82
N GLU A 66 -20.88 -5.03 -21.65
CA GLU A 66 -22.02 -5.88 -21.35
C GLU A 66 -21.63 -6.86 -20.23
N GLY A 67 -22.42 -6.89 -19.15
CA GLY A 67 -22.24 -7.80 -18.03
C GLY A 67 -21.35 -7.26 -16.89
N GLU A 68 -21.47 -7.92 -15.75
CA GLU A 68 -20.71 -7.65 -14.52
C GLU A 68 -19.67 -8.76 -14.30
N PRO A 69 -18.58 -8.50 -13.57
CA PRO A 69 -17.69 -9.57 -13.10
C PRO A 69 -18.49 -10.66 -12.40
N ASP A 70 -18.25 -11.93 -12.76
CA ASP A 70 -18.85 -13.06 -12.06
C ASP A 70 -18.16 -13.25 -10.71
N VAL A 71 -18.82 -12.77 -9.64
CA VAL A 71 -18.32 -12.81 -8.27
C VAL A 71 -19.41 -13.26 -7.31
N ALA A 72 -19.02 -13.89 -6.19
CA ALA A 72 -19.94 -14.40 -5.18
C ALA A 72 -20.44 -13.33 -4.17
N TYR A 73 -20.28 -12.04 -4.47
CA TYR A 73 -20.68 -10.91 -3.63
C TYR A 73 -21.12 -9.72 -4.49
N ASP A 74 -21.89 -8.79 -3.92
CA ASP A 74 -22.43 -7.66 -4.69
C ASP A 74 -21.36 -6.61 -4.98
N LEU A 75 -21.37 -6.03 -6.19
CA LEU A 75 -20.58 -4.85 -6.52
C LEU A 75 -21.49 -3.62 -6.54
N ALA A 76 -21.12 -2.59 -5.79
CA ALA A 76 -21.88 -1.34 -5.71
C ALA A 76 -21.01 -0.18 -6.19
N ASP A 77 -21.46 0.48 -7.27
CA ASP A 77 -20.69 1.51 -7.93
C ASP A 77 -21.07 2.92 -7.46
N VAL A 78 -20.09 3.66 -6.96
CA VAL A 78 -20.22 5.10 -6.66
C VAL A 78 -19.83 5.89 -7.89
N ARG A 79 -20.77 6.62 -8.48
CA ARG A 79 -20.51 7.41 -9.69
C ARG A 79 -19.61 8.61 -9.37
N ILE A 80 -18.41 8.61 -9.92
CA ILE A 80 -17.45 9.72 -9.86
C ILE A 80 -17.35 10.34 -11.25
N ASP A 81 -18.04 11.46 -11.45
CA ASP A 81 -17.97 12.27 -12.66
C ASP A 81 -16.60 12.97 -12.81
N GLN A 82 -16.40 13.68 -13.91
CA GLN A 82 -15.12 14.32 -14.20
C GLN A 82 -14.76 15.40 -13.16
N GLU A 83 -15.74 16.16 -12.69
CA GLU A 83 -15.54 17.20 -11.67
C GLU A 83 -15.07 16.58 -10.34
N LEU A 84 -15.72 15.50 -9.88
CA LEU A 84 -15.27 14.78 -8.69
C LEU A 84 -13.93 14.06 -8.92
N GLN A 85 -13.65 13.57 -10.13
CA GLN A 85 -12.36 12.97 -10.44
C GLN A 85 -11.23 13.99 -10.29
N GLU A 86 -11.41 15.19 -10.81
CA GLU A 86 -10.44 16.29 -10.74
C GLU A 86 -10.34 16.84 -9.32
N GLY A 87 -11.46 17.13 -8.67
CA GLY A 87 -11.47 17.77 -7.35
C GLY A 87 -11.19 16.83 -6.18
N PHE A 88 -11.94 15.74 -6.07
CA PHE A 88 -11.84 14.81 -4.94
C PHE A 88 -10.59 13.93 -5.04
N TYR A 89 -10.40 13.26 -6.17
CA TYR A 89 -9.33 12.28 -6.31
C TYR A 89 -7.99 12.92 -6.66
N MET A 90 -7.92 13.74 -7.72
CA MET A 90 -6.66 14.36 -8.14
C MET A 90 -6.28 15.54 -7.23
N GLY A 91 -7.23 16.40 -6.87
CA GLY A 91 -7.05 17.54 -5.99
C GLY A 91 -6.83 17.14 -4.53
N VAL A 92 -7.90 17.02 -3.75
CA VAL A 92 -7.79 16.87 -2.29
C VAL A 92 -7.07 15.57 -1.89
N SER A 93 -7.44 14.43 -2.47
CA SER A 93 -6.83 13.15 -2.08
C SER A 93 -5.34 13.09 -2.45
N ASN A 94 -4.98 13.35 -3.71
CA ASN A 94 -3.62 13.07 -4.19
C ASN A 94 -2.68 14.30 -4.23
N ALA A 95 -3.19 15.53 -4.27
CA ALA A 95 -2.38 16.75 -4.23
C ALA A 95 -2.30 17.40 -2.84
N ILE A 96 -3.13 16.97 -1.87
CA ILE A 96 -3.13 17.53 -0.50
C ILE A 96 -2.93 16.43 0.54
N LEU A 97 -3.85 15.47 0.65
CA LEU A 97 -3.79 14.44 1.70
C LEU A 97 -2.59 13.51 1.51
N TRP A 98 -2.34 13.00 0.29
CA TRP A 98 -1.19 12.15 0.00
C TRP A 98 0.15 12.78 0.40
N PRO A 99 0.54 13.97 -0.10
CA PRO A 99 1.79 14.60 0.30
C PRO A 99 1.84 14.88 1.81
N LEU A 100 0.77 15.38 2.42
CA LEU A 100 0.74 15.66 3.86
C LEU A 100 0.97 14.41 4.71
N LEU A 101 0.21 13.34 4.43
CA LEU A 101 0.25 12.10 5.19
C LEU A 101 1.62 11.41 5.06
N HIS A 102 2.33 11.62 3.94
CA HIS A 102 3.67 11.10 3.72
C HIS A 102 4.80 12.02 4.19
N GLY A 103 4.54 13.20 4.76
CA GLY A 103 5.60 14.08 5.26
C GLY A 103 6.14 15.11 4.26
N PHE A 104 5.41 15.41 3.17
CA PHE A 104 5.85 16.29 2.07
C PHE A 104 4.96 17.55 1.93
N PRO A 105 4.86 18.42 2.94
CA PRO A 105 3.97 19.58 2.87
C PRO A 105 4.35 20.57 1.77
N ALA A 106 5.62 20.61 1.35
CA ALA A 106 6.09 21.48 0.26
C ALA A 106 5.48 21.13 -1.11
N THR A 107 4.95 19.92 -1.28
CA THR A 107 4.29 19.47 -2.51
C THR A 107 2.79 19.77 -2.51
N MET A 108 2.25 20.33 -1.42
CA MET A 108 0.83 20.63 -1.28
C MET A 108 0.46 22.02 -1.79
N HIS A 109 -0.74 22.14 -2.35
CA HIS A 109 -1.37 23.42 -2.65
C HIS A 109 -2.76 23.50 -1.99
N VAL A 110 -2.86 24.25 -0.88
CA VAL A 110 -4.07 24.30 -0.04
C VAL A 110 -5.02 25.45 -0.38
N ALA A 111 -4.49 26.58 -0.92
CA ALA A 111 -5.26 27.82 -1.07
C ALA A 111 -6.53 27.67 -1.93
N ASP A 112 -6.44 26.92 -3.03
CA ASP A 112 -7.54 26.70 -3.98
C ASP A 112 -8.06 25.26 -3.95
N ALA A 113 -7.93 24.61 -2.80
CA ALA A 113 -8.33 23.22 -2.66
C ALA A 113 -9.84 23.03 -2.89
N PRO A 114 -10.24 22.10 -3.78
CA PRO A 114 -11.65 21.84 -4.08
C PRO A 114 -12.32 20.98 -2.99
N TRP A 115 -12.22 21.40 -1.73
CA TRP A 115 -12.69 20.64 -0.56
C TRP A 115 -14.13 20.15 -0.68
N GLN A 116 -15.02 20.99 -1.22
CA GLN A 116 -16.42 20.61 -1.37
C GLN A 116 -16.60 19.38 -2.25
N THR A 117 -15.76 19.19 -3.29
CA THR A 117 -15.82 17.96 -4.10
C THR A 117 -15.41 16.72 -3.30
N TYR A 118 -14.46 16.86 -2.36
CA TYR A 118 -14.09 15.76 -1.45
C TYR A 118 -15.23 15.39 -0.51
N VAL A 119 -15.93 16.40 0.03
CA VAL A 119 -17.14 16.21 0.83
C VAL A 119 -18.23 15.53 -0.01
N THR A 120 -18.58 16.06 -1.18
CA THR A 120 -19.60 15.49 -2.07
C THR A 120 -19.29 14.05 -2.48
N ALA A 121 -18.02 13.73 -2.76
CA ALA A 121 -17.64 12.35 -3.06
C ALA A 121 -17.86 11.43 -1.83
N ASN A 122 -17.44 11.87 -0.64
CA ASN A 122 -17.65 11.09 0.59
C ASN A 122 -19.15 10.93 0.92
N GLU A 123 -19.98 11.94 0.65
CA GLU A 123 -21.45 11.84 0.76
C GLU A 123 -22.00 10.74 -0.15
N ARG A 124 -21.62 10.74 -1.44
CA ARG A 124 -22.04 9.67 -2.38
C ARG A 124 -21.59 8.28 -1.94
N PHE A 125 -20.38 8.17 -1.38
CA PHE A 125 -19.90 6.91 -0.82
C PHE A 125 -20.73 6.47 0.40
N ALA A 126 -21.07 7.39 1.30
CA ALA A 126 -21.90 7.10 2.47
C ALA A 126 -23.32 6.68 2.07
N GLU A 127 -23.95 7.39 1.11
CA GLU A 127 -25.29 7.09 0.58
C GLU A 127 -25.34 5.67 -0.02
N VAL A 128 -24.45 5.36 -0.97
CA VAL A 128 -24.41 4.02 -1.60
C VAL A 128 -24.09 2.93 -0.57
N THR A 129 -23.22 3.23 0.40
CA THR A 129 -22.93 2.28 1.49
C THR A 129 -24.18 2.03 2.34
N ALA A 130 -24.95 3.07 2.65
CA ALA A 130 -26.19 2.96 3.40
C ALA A 130 -27.27 2.17 2.64
N GLU A 131 -27.30 2.23 1.31
CA GLU A 131 -28.24 1.42 0.49
C GLU A 131 -27.95 -0.09 0.56
N VAL A 132 -26.68 -0.48 0.65
CA VAL A 132 -26.26 -1.90 0.60
C VAL A 132 -25.93 -2.52 1.97
N SER A 133 -25.96 -1.71 3.04
CA SER A 133 -25.69 -2.15 4.41
C SER A 133 -26.91 -2.02 5.33
N GLY A 134 -27.05 -2.97 6.24
CA GLY A 134 -28.00 -2.96 7.35
C GLY A 134 -27.37 -2.53 8.69
N ASP A 135 -28.22 -2.39 9.70
CA ASP A 135 -27.82 -1.97 11.05
C ASP A 135 -26.93 -2.99 11.79
N ASP A 136 -26.97 -4.25 11.37
CA ASP A 136 -26.21 -5.35 11.99
C ASP A 136 -24.95 -5.73 11.18
N ASP A 137 -24.69 -5.04 10.06
CA ASP A 137 -23.58 -5.35 9.15
C ASP A 137 -22.25 -4.75 9.62
N LEU A 138 -21.16 -5.36 9.13
CA LEU A 138 -19.81 -4.88 9.33
C LEU A 138 -19.41 -4.04 8.13
N VAL A 139 -19.31 -2.72 8.32
CA VAL A 139 -18.87 -1.81 7.27
C VAL A 139 -17.40 -1.52 7.47
N TRP A 140 -16.56 -1.85 6.49
CA TRP A 140 -15.12 -1.67 6.58
C TRP A 140 -14.60 -0.73 5.49
N ILE A 141 -14.41 0.53 5.88
CA ILE A 141 -14.01 1.64 5.03
C ILE A 141 -12.49 1.71 4.92
N GLN A 142 -12.00 1.96 3.71
CA GLN A 142 -10.59 1.89 3.38
C GLN A 142 -10.04 3.25 2.95
N ASP A 143 -8.99 3.65 3.65
CA ASP A 143 -7.98 4.62 3.24
C ASP A 143 -8.40 6.11 3.28
N TYR A 144 -7.39 6.97 3.09
CA TYR A 144 -7.46 8.43 3.24
C TYR A 144 -8.42 9.14 2.26
N HIS A 145 -8.90 8.44 1.23
CA HIS A 145 -9.92 8.99 0.33
C HIS A 145 -11.27 9.13 1.05
N LEU A 146 -11.55 8.28 2.03
CA LEU A 146 -12.90 8.11 2.60
C LEU A 146 -12.94 8.48 4.08
N MET A 147 -12.24 9.54 4.48
CA MET A 147 -12.09 9.91 5.89
C MET A 147 -13.38 10.49 6.51
N LEU A 148 -14.34 10.96 5.69
CA LEU A 148 -15.60 11.51 6.17
C LEU A 148 -16.74 10.48 6.19
N VAL A 149 -16.60 9.40 5.41
CA VAL A 149 -17.62 8.35 5.29
C VAL A 149 -18.02 7.76 6.64
N PRO A 150 -17.11 7.45 7.61
CA PRO A 150 -17.55 6.85 8.87
C PRO A 150 -18.54 7.74 9.64
N GLY A 151 -18.26 9.04 9.72
CA GLY A 151 -19.11 10.03 10.39
C GLY A 151 -20.41 10.32 9.65
N MET A 152 -20.38 10.34 8.32
CA MET A 152 -21.59 10.48 7.49
C MET A 152 -22.49 9.26 7.65
N LEU A 153 -21.95 8.06 7.45
CA LEU A 153 -22.70 6.81 7.56
C LEU A 153 -23.27 6.60 8.96
N ARG A 154 -22.54 6.94 10.04
CA ARG A 154 -23.02 6.81 11.42
C ARG A 154 -24.32 7.58 11.67
N LYS A 155 -24.55 8.71 11.00
CA LYS A 155 -25.78 9.51 11.15
C LYS A 155 -26.99 8.77 10.58
N GLU A 156 -26.81 8.08 9.46
CA GLU A 156 -27.85 7.31 8.78
C GLU A 156 -28.02 5.91 9.37
N ARG A 157 -26.92 5.33 9.86
CA ARG A 157 -26.81 3.98 10.41
C ARG A 157 -26.21 4.01 11.83
N PRO A 158 -26.97 4.45 12.85
CA PRO A 158 -26.45 4.63 14.20
C PRO A 158 -25.93 3.34 14.86
N ARG A 159 -26.43 2.17 14.44
CA ARG A 159 -26.14 0.86 15.04
C ARG A 159 -25.11 0.02 14.29
N SER A 160 -24.78 0.34 13.04
CA SER A 160 -23.83 -0.43 12.24
C SER A 160 -22.44 -0.43 12.87
N ARG A 161 -21.68 -1.50 12.64
CA ARG A 161 -20.29 -1.58 13.10
C ARG A 161 -19.40 -1.04 12.01
N ILE A 162 -18.77 0.11 12.26
CA ILE A 162 -18.03 0.85 11.25
C ILE A 162 -16.53 0.78 11.57
N GLY A 163 -15.76 0.11 10.72
CA GLY A 163 -14.31 0.14 10.73
C GLY A 163 -13.77 1.12 9.70
N TRP A 164 -12.67 1.79 10.02
CA TRP A 164 -11.85 2.50 9.04
C TRP A 164 -10.37 2.09 9.15
N PHE A 165 -9.69 1.90 8.04
CA PHE A 165 -8.28 1.50 8.02
C PHE A 165 -7.43 2.40 7.11
N CYS A 166 -6.31 2.91 7.61
CA CYS A 166 -5.36 3.75 6.87
C CYS A 166 -4.25 2.91 6.23
N HIS A 167 -4.12 2.95 4.90
CA HIS A 167 -3.08 2.19 4.18
C HIS A 167 -1.79 2.98 3.92
N VAL A 168 -1.82 4.28 4.23
CA VAL A 168 -0.69 5.20 4.13
C VAL A 168 -0.18 5.57 5.52
N PRO A 169 1.00 6.21 5.64
CA PRO A 169 1.46 6.70 6.94
C PRO A 169 0.47 7.69 7.56
N TRP A 170 0.51 7.81 8.89
CA TRP A 170 -0.14 8.92 9.58
C TRP A 170 0.90 9.90 10.15
N PRO A 171 0.79 11.21 9.85
CA PRO A 171 1.79 12.19 10.20
C PRO A 171 1.66 12.64 11.67
N PRO A 172 2.72 13.19 12.29
CA PRO A 172 2.63 13.84 13.58
C PRO A 172 1.57 14.96 13.60
N TRP A 173 0.97 15.22 14.76
CA TRP A 173 -0.10 16.21 14.92
C TRP A 173 0.26 17.59 14.36
N SER A 174 1.50 18.03 14.52
CA SER A 174 1.96 19.34 14.07
C SER A 174 1.93 19.48 12.55
N LEU A 175 2.24 18.40 11.83
CA LEU A 175 2.15 18.36 10.37
C LEU A 175 0.68 18.23 9.94
N PHE A 176 -0.10 17.38 10.61
CA PHE A 176 -1.54 17.25 10.36
C PHE A 176 -2.28 18.60 10.52
N GLY A 177 -1.80 19.44 11.44
CA GLY A 177 -2.30 20.78 11.71
C GLY A 177 -2.29 21.76 10.54
N ILE A 178 -1.50 21.49 9.49
CA ILE A 178 -1.49 22.30 8.25
C ILE A 178 -2.86 22.27 7.57
N LEU A 179 -3.63 21.18 7.70
CA LEU A 179 -4.93 21.05 7.05
C LEU A 179 -5.95 22.03 7.63
N PRO A 180 -6.63 22.84 6.79
CA PRO A 180 -7.74 23.68 7.23
C PRO A 180 -8.91 22.86 7.80
N TRP A 181 -9.17 21.67 7.22
CA TRP A 181 -10.28 20.79 7.57
C TRP A 181 -9.89 19.67 8.55
N ARG A 182 -8.76 19.82 9.26
CA ARG A 182 -8.25 18.81 10.21
C ARG A 182 -9.31 18.32 11.20
N GLU A 183 -10.13 19.23 11.73
CA GLU A 183 -11.20 18.90 12.68
C GLU A 183 -12.31 18.10 12.00
N GLN A 184 -12.76 18.53 10.82
CA GLN A 184 -13.78 17.81 10.04
C GLN A 184 -13.34 16.39 9.67
N LEU A 185 -12.06 16.22 9.31
CA LEU A 185 -11.48 14.91 9.00
C LEU A 185 -11.42 14.01 10.23
N LEU A 186 -10.99 14.53 11.38
CA LEU A 186 -10.95 13.76 12.63
C LEU A 186 -12.35 13.38 13.10
N GLU A 187 -13.31 14.30 13.08
CA GLU A 187 -14.72 14.02 13.41
C GLU A 187 -15.33 12.99 12.45
N GLY A 188 -14.99 13.08 11.15
CA GLY A 188 -15.36 12.09 10.14
C GLY A 188 -14.87 10.69 10.51
N LEU A 189 -13.60 10.55 10.87
CA LEU A 189 -13.01 9.27 11.26
C LEU A 189 -13.58 8.73 12.57
N LEU A 190 -13.84 9.59 13.55
CA LEU A 190 -14.43 9.23 14.86
C LEU A 190 -15.90 8.75 14.76
N GLY A 191 -16.51 8.78 13.57
CA GLY A 191 -17.73 8.05 13.27
C GLY A 191 -17.58 6.52 13.30
N ALA A 192 -16.35 6.03 13.12
CA ALA A 192 -16.00 4.61 13.25
C ALA A 192 -16.12 4.11 14.70
N ASP A 193 -16.17 2.80 14.87
CA ASP A 193 -16.00 2.09 16.14
C ASP A 193 -14.54 1.58 16.27
N VAL A 194 -13.93 1.18 15.15
CA VAL A 194 -12.53 0.75 15.09
C VAL A 194 -11.77 1.51 14.01
N ILE A 195 -10.60 2.06 14.36
CA ILE A 195 -9.66 2.73 13.46
C ILE A 195 -8.35 1.95 13.45
N GLY A 196 -7.90 1.53 12.27
CA GLY A 196 -6.67 0.75 12.10
C GLY A 196 -5.57 1.51 11.39
N PHE A 197 -4.34 1.30 11.83
CA PHE A 197 -3.12 1.78 11.17
C PHE A 197 -2.10 0.65 11.08
N HIS A 198 -1.11 0.79 10.20
CA HIS A 198 -0.06 -0.23 10.05
C HIS A 198 0.86 -0.37 11.27
N THR A 199 1.24 0.73 11.90
CA THR A 199 2.26 0.75 12.96
C THR A 199 1.74 1.39 14.23
N ARG A 200 2.40 1.09 15.35
CA ARG A 200 2.12 1.74 16.64
C ARG A 200 2.41 3.25 16.59
N GLU A 201 3.46 3.67 15.88
CA GLU A 201 3.78 5.09 15.66
C GLU A 201 2.59 5.84 15.05
N TYR A 202 1.95 5.27 14.02
CA TYR A 202 0.82 5.93 13.36
C TYR A 202 -0.43 5.99 14.25
N VAL A 203 -0.65 4.97 15.10
CA VAL A 203 -1.68 5.02 16.14
C VAL A 203 -1.41 6.18 17.10
N ASP A 204 -0.20 6.28 17.62
CA ASP A 204 0.15 7.31 18.61
C ASP A 204 0.03 8.72 17.99
N HIS A 205 0.46 8.91 16.73
CA HIS A 205 0.27 10.16 16.00
C HIS A 205 -1.21 10.51 15.76
N PHE A 206 -2.06 9.53 15.45
CA PHE A 206 -3.50 9.77 15.30
C PHE A 206 -4.11 10.21 16.62
N LEU A 207 -3.79 9.51 17.70
CA LEU A 207 -4.24 9.85 19.05
C LEU A 207 -3.77 11.25 19.48
N ASP A 208 -2.54 11.64 19.12
CA ASP A 208 -2.04 13.01 19.30
C ASP A 208 -2.86 14.04 18.52
N SER A 209 -3.20 13.78 17.26
CA SER A 209 -4.03 14.67 16.46
C SER A 209 -5.43 14.84 17.07
N VAL A 210 -6.03 13.75 17.56
CA VAL A 210 -7.34 13.80 18.24
C VAL A 210 -7.26 14.62 19.52
N ASP A 211 -6.30 14.31 20.40
CA ASP A 211 -6.07 15.00 21.67
C ASP A 211 -5.81 16.51 21.48
N ARG A 212 -5.11 16.87 20.39
CA ARG A 212 -4.74 18.26 20.11
C ARG A 212 -5.86 19.08 19.47
N TYR A 213 -6.61 18.51 18.54
CA TYR A 213 -7.52 19.25 17.67
C TYR A 213 -8.99 19.03 17.97
N THR A 214 -9.35 18.05 18.80
CA THR A 214 -10.73 17.79 19.19
C THR A 214 -10.95 18.07 20.67
N GLY A 215 -12.20 18.00 21.13
CA GLY A 215 -12.54 18.07 22.56
C GLY A 215 -12.58 16.71 23.27
N TYR A 216 -12.22 15.62 22.60
CA TYR A 216 -12.40 14.26 23.13
C TYR A 216 -11.23 13.81 24.01
N SER A 217 -11.55 12.97 24.99
CA SER A 217 -10.57 12.40 25.90
C SER A 217 -9.92 11.16 25.29
N VAL A 218 -8.59 11.12 25.30
CA VAL A 218 -7.79 10.03 24.74
C VAL A 218 -7.15 9.19 25.85
N ASP A 219 -7.31 7.87 25.80
CA ASP A 219 -6.56 6.89 26.59
C ASP A 219 -5.53 6.21 25.68
N ARG A 220 -4.27 6.64 25.81
CA ARG A 220 -3.14 6.18 25.00
C ARG A 220 -2.68 4.77 25.34
N VAL A 221 -2.92 4.33 26.57
CA VAL A 221 -2.54 2.99 27.03
C VAL A 221 -3.47 1.98 26.38
N ARG A 222 -4.78 2.26 26.38
CA ARG A 222 -5.79 1.40 25.76
C ARG A 222 -5.94 1.62 24.25
N GLY A 223 -5.42 2.73 23.73
CA GLY A 223 -5.61 3.13 22.34
C GLY A 223 -7.08 3.45 22.06
N THR A 224 -7.71 4.25 22.91
CA THR A 224 -9.14 4.56 22.78
C THR A 224 -9.45 6.04 22.88
N VAL A 225 -10.44 6.50 22.12
CA VAL A 225 -10.99 7.86 22.19
C VAL A 225 -12.39 7.79 22.77
N ARG A 226 -12.66 8.53 23.85
CA ARG A 226 -13.96 8.58 24.51
C ARG A 226 -14.80 9.72 23.95
N LEU A 227 -15.84 9.35 23.20
CA LEU A 227 -16.91 10.25 22.77
C LEU A 227 -18.01 10.29 23.84
N GLU A 228 -19.03 11.12 23.66
CA GLU A 228 -20.11 11.28 24.66
C GLU A 228 -20.85 9.97 24.97
N ARG A 229 -21.09 9.13 23.95
CA ARG A 229 -21.91 7.90 24.07
C ARG A 229 -21.23 6.64 23.56
N ARG A 230 -20.02 6.77 23.00
CA ARG A 230 -19.26 5.66 22.38
C ARG A 230 -17.78 5.78 22.70
N THR A 231 -17.07 4.68 22.57
CA THR A 231 -15.61 4.65 22.63
C THR A 231 -15.11 4.16 21.27
N VAL A 232 -14.19 4.88 20.66
CA VAL A 232 -13.53 4.47 19.42
C VAL A 232 -12.23 3.77 19.77
N ARG A 233 -12.03 2.56 19.29
CA ARG A 233 -10.78 1.82 19.45
C ARG A 233 -9.85 2.13 18.29
N VAL A 234 -8.59 2.44 18.59
CA VAL A 234 -7.53 2.70 17.63
C VAL A 234 -6.43 1.66 17.84
N LEU A 235 -6.07 0.93 16.78
CA LEU A 235 -5.15 -0.20 16.91
C LEU A 235 -4.13 -0.29 15.77
N PRO A 236 -2.92 -0.83 16.06
CA PRO A 236 -2.00 -1.24 15.02
C PRO A 236 -2.44 -2.59 14.46
N ALA A 237 -2.52 -2.69 13.14
CA ALA A 237 -2.81 -3.90 12.38
C ALA A 237 -1.99 -3.86 11.08
N PRO A 238 -0.74 -4.36 11.11
CA PRO A 238 0.14 -4.37 9.94
C PRO A 238 -0.43 -5.26 8.84
N ILE A 239 -0.58 -4.72 7.62
CA ILE A 239 -1.09 -5.50 6.50
C ILE A 239 0.00 -6.43 5.96
N GLY A 240 -0.43 -7.64 5.65
CA GLY A 240 0.39 -8.70 5.10
C GLY A 240 0.34 -8.85 3.57
N ILE A 241 0.83 -10.00 3.12
CA ILE A 241 0.64 -10.52 1.75
C ILE A 241 -0.05 -11.88 1.81
N SER A 242 -0.57 -12.39 0.67
CA SER A 242 -1.10 -13.77 0.61
C SER A 242 0.06 -14.77 0.57
N VAL A 243 0.53 -15.21 1.75
CA VAL A 243 1.79 -15.94 1.91
C VAL A 243 1.82 -17.23 1.10
N ASP A 244 0.80 -18.08 1.24
CA ASP A 244 0.74 -19.39 0.58
C ASP A 244 0.68 -19.25 -0.94
N LYS A 245 -0.23 -18.41 -1.43
CA LYS A 245 -0.41 -18.15 -2.87
C LYS A 245 0.87 -17.63 -3.52
N LEU A 246 1.57 -16.72 -2.85
CA LEU A 246 2.79 -16.11 -3.40
C LEU A 246 4.01 -17.03 -3.27
N THR A 247 4.04 -17.88 -2.25
CA THR A 247 5.01 -18.97 -2.14
C THR A 247 4.84 -19.94 -3.32
N GLU A 248 3.62 -20.42 -3.58
CA GLU A 248 3.31 -21.28 -4.72
C GLU A 248 3.69 -20.62 -6.05
N LEU A 249 3.27 -19.37 -6.26
CA LEU A 249 3.59 -18.59 -7.45
C LEU A 249 5.10 -18.48 -7.68
N SER A 250 5.87 -18.22 -6.62
CA SER A 250 7.33 -18.06 -6.72
C SER A 250 8.06 -19.35 -7.11
N GLY A 251 7.46 -20.52 -6.86
CA GLY A 251 7.99 -21.83 -7.23
C GLY A 251 7.43 -22.39 -8.53
N ALA A 252 6.54 -21.66 -9.22
CA ALA A 252 5.90 -22.14 -10.43
C ALA A 252 6.92 -22.35 -11.58
N PRO A 253 6.82 -23.44 -12.38
CA PRO A 253 7.82 -23.75 -13.40
C PRO A 253 8.06 -22.63 -14.42
N ASP A 254 7.00 -21.95 -14.87
CA ASP A 254 7.09 -20.82 -15.81
C ASP A 254 7.74 -19.58 -15.20
N VAL A 255 7.61 -19.38 -13.88
CA VAL A 255 8.30 -18.29 -13.15
C VAL A 255 9.79 -18.61 -13.05
N LEU A 256 10.15 -19.86 -12.76
CA LEU A 256 11.54 -20.30 -12.71
C LEU A 256 12.23 -20.25 -14.09
N GLU A 257 11.56 -20.70 -15.15
CA GLU A 257 12.06 -20.59 -16.53
C GLU A 257 12.33 -19.13 -16.92
N LYS A 258 11.40 -18.23 -16.58
CA LYS A 258 11.55 -16.80 -16.83
C LYS A 258 12.68 -16.19 -16.01
N MET A 259 12.83 -16.60 -14.74
CA MET A 259 13.96 -16.20 -13.90
C MET A 259 15.30 -16.60 -14.55
N HIS A 260 15.43 -17.84 -15.03
CA HIS A 260 16.64 -18.30 -15.73
C HIS A 260 16.90 -17.48 -16.99
N THR A 261 15.87 -17.22 -17.79
CA THR A 261 15.97 -16.37 -18.98
C THR A 261 16.50 -14.97 -18.65
N ILE A 262 15.99 -14.36 -17.57
CA ILE A 262 16.46 -13.05 -17.09
C ILE A 262 17.95 -13.13 -16.71
N ARG A 263 18.38 -14.14 -15.94
CA ARG A 263 19.78 -14.31 -15.53
C ARG A 263 20.73 -14.51 -16.73
N GLU A 264 20.31 -15.30 -17.71
CA GLU A 264 21.07 -15.52 -18.94
C GLU A 264 21.24 -14.22 -19.74
N GLN A 265 20.17 -13.44 -19.91
CA GLN A 265 20.20 -12.16 -20.61
C GLN A 265 21.10 -11.13 -19.90
N LEU A 266 21.22 -11.21 -18.58
CA LEU A 266 22.06 -10.31 -17.79
C LEU A 266 23.53 -10.75 -17.72
N GLY A 267 23.87 -11.92 -18.28
CA GLY A 267 25.25 -12.38 -18.47
C GLY A 267 25.97 -12.73 -17.18
N GLY A 268 25.25 -13.26 -16.17
CA GLY A 268 25.83 -13.68 -14.90
C GLY A 268 26.21 -12.54 -13.93
N ARG A 269 25.87 -11.29 -14.27
CA ARG A 269 26.02 -10.14 -13.36
C ARG A 269 25.12 -10.27 -12.13
N ARG A 270 25.57 -9.73 -11.01
CA ARG A 270 24.76 -9.55 -9.81
C ARG A 270 23.67 -8.52 -10.08
N VAL A 271 22.44 -8.84 -9.68
CA VAL A 271 21.23 -8.09 -10.01
C VAL A 271 20.72 -7.36 -8.79
N LEU A 272 20.76 -6.04 -8.84
CA LEU A 272 20.06 -5.15 -7.91
C LEU A 272 18.66 -4.87 -8.49
N LEU A 273 17.63 -4.88 -7.65
CA LEU A 273 16.26 -4.67 -8.09
C LEU A 273 15.53 -3.62 -7.26
N GLY A 274 14.97 -2.64 -7.96
CA GLY A 274 13.95 -1.73 -7.43
C GLY A 274 12.62 -1.95 -8.14
N VAL A 275 11.52 -2.03 -7.39
CA VAL A 275 10.15 -2.16 -7.94
C VAL A 275 9.25 -1.17 -7.21
N ASP A 276 8.74 -0.17 -7.94
CA ASP A 276 7.94 0.88 -7.35
C ASP A 276 6.91 1.42 -8.34
N ARG A 277 5.88 2.08 -7.82
CA ARG A 277 5.12 3.04 -8.64
C ARG A 277 5.98 4.29 -8.85
N LEU A 278 5.78 4.99 -9.97
CA LEU A 278 6.27 6.36 -10.11
C LEU A 278 5.58 7.22 -9.05
N ASP A 279 6.29 7.57 -7.98
CA ASP A 279 5.77 8.30 -6.82
C ASP A 279 6.95 8.87 -6.04
N TYR A 280 6.91 10.16 -5.68
CA TYR A 280 8.04 10.84 -5.03
C TYR A 280 8.35 10.29 -3.64
N THR A 281 7.40 9.57 -3.03
CA THR A 281 7.58 8.89 -1.75
C THR A 281 8.56 7.72 -1.81
N LYS A 282 8.89 7.21 -3.00
CA LYS A 282 9.63 5.95 -3.20
C LYS A 282 11.15 6.09 -3.20
N GLY A 283 11.68 7.31 -3.12
CA GLY A 283 13.12 7.54 -3.03
C GLY A 283 13.91 6.99 -4.23
N ILE A 284 13.27 6.92 -5.41
CA ILE A 284 13.90 6.41 -6.64
C ILE A 284 15.11 7.28 -7.03
N PRO A 285 15.05 8.62 -7.02
CA PRO A 285 16.21 9.45 -7.30
C PRO A 285 17.39 9.18 -6.35
N GLU A 286 17.12 9.08 -5.05
CA GLU A 286 18.12 8.81 -4.01
C GLU A 286 18.79 7.45 -4.25
N ARG A 287 17.99 6.43 -4.58
CA ARG A 287 18.48 5.09 -4.94
C ARG A 287 19.40 5.09 -6.16
N ILE A 288 19.02 5.82 -7.21
CA ILE A 288 19.82 5.92 -8.44
C ILE A 288 21.16 6.63 -8.15
N ARG A 289 21.11 7.71 -7.36
CA ARG A 289 22.33 8.44 -6.95
C ARG A 289 23.25 7.56 -6.11
N ALA A 290 22.71 6.76 -5.19
CA ALA A 290 23.49 5.83 -4.39
C ALA A 290 24.18 4.76 -5.26
N PHE A 291 23.47 4.23 -6.26
CA PHE A 291 24.08 3.31 -7.22
C PHE A 291 25.19 3.98 -8.03
N GLY A 292 25.00 5.23 -8.47
CA GLY A 292 26.07 6.02 -9.10
C GLY A 292 27.30 6.20 -8.22
N ARG A 293 27.10 6.59 -6.95
CA ARG A 293 28.18 6.74 -5.95
C ARG A 293 28.96 5.44 -5.76
N LEU A 294 28.26 4.30 -5.72
CA LEU A 294 28.90 2.98 -5.64
C LEU A 294 29.82 2.71 -6.84
N LEU A 295 29.35 2.98 -8.07
CA LEU A 295 30.12 2.76 -9.30
C LEU A 295 31.27 3.76 -9.53
N ASP A 296 31.15 4.96 -8.96
CA ASP A 296 32.25 5.93 -8.89
C ASP A 296 33.34 5.45 -7.92
N ALA A 297 32.94 5.01 -6.73
CA ALA A 297 33.86 4.55 -5.69
C ALA A 297 34.54 3.20 -6.03
N ASP A 298 33.86 2.34 -6.78
CA ASP A 298 34.38 1.02 -7.16
C ASP A 298 34.11 0.70 -8.63
N PRO A 299 35.05 1.06 -9.52
CA PRO A 299 34.94 0.78 -10.94
C PRO A 299 34.84 -0.71 -11.30
N SER A 300 35.27 -1.63 -10.43
CA SER A 300 35.19 -3.07 -10.72
C SER A 300 33.75 -3.56 -10.82
N LEU A 301 32.82 -2.92 -10.09
CA LEU A 301 31.41 -3.29 -10.07
C LEU A 301 30.66 -2.97 -11.36
N ARG A 302 31.22 -2.13 -12.25
CA ARG A 302 30.56 -1.70 -13.50
C ARG A 302 30.26 -2.86 -14.45
N ASP A 303 31.13 -3.86 -14.46
CA ASP A 303 30.96 -5.07 -15.28
C ASP A 303 30.34 -6.24 -14.50
N GLU A 304 30.30 -6.17 -13.18
CA GLU A 304 29.82 -7.24 -12.32
C GLU A 304 28.36 -7.08 -11.89
N VAL A 305 27.82 -5.85 -11.91
CA VAL A 305 26.51 -5.53 -11.34
C VAL A 305 25.61 -4.88 -12.39
N VAL A 306 24.31 -5.16 -12.30
CA VAL A 306 23.27 -4.48 -13.05
C VAL A 306 22.13 -4.08 -12.12
N PHE A 307 21.66 -2.84 -12.25
CA PHE A 307 20.49 -2.35 -11.54
C PHE A 307 19.27 -2.41 -12.46
N LEU A 308 18.25 -3.17 -12.05
CA LEU A 308 16.94 -3.18 -12.70
C LEU A 308 15.97 -2.31 -11.90
N GLN A 309 15.42 -1.28 -12.51
CA GLN A 309 14.34 -0.49 -11.92
C GLN A 309 13.04 -0.71 -12.71
N ILE A 310 12.09 -1.38 -12.09
CA ILE A 310 10.73 -1.51 -12.61
C ILE A 310 9.90 -0.37 -12.01
N MET A 311 9.32 0.45 -12.87
CA MET A 311 8.54 1.62 -12.48
C MET A 311 7.15 1.57 -13.12
N VAL A 312 6.13 1.42 -12.28
CA VAL A 312 4.73 1.36 -12.71
C VAL A 312 4.18 2.78 -12.90
N PRO A 313 3.65 3.13 -14.08
CA PRO A 313 2.98 4.42 -14.30
C PRO A 313 1.87 4.68 -13.28
N SER A 314 1.83 5.89 -12.72
CA SER A 314 0.87 6.27 -11.69
C SER A 314 0.60 7.77 -11.76
N ARG A 315 -0.68 8.16 -11.72
CA ARG A 315 -1.14 9.57 -11.62
C ARG A 315 -0.46 10.51 -12.63
N THR A 316 -0.38 10.08 -13.89
CA THR A 316 0.35 10.78 -14.97
C THR A 316 -0.13 12.20 -15.25
N ASP A 317 -1.37 12.52 -14.86
CA ASP A 317 -1.97 13.84 -15.08
C ASP A 317 -1.62 14.84 -13.95
N VAL A 318 -0.87 14.42 -12.92
CA VAL A 318 -0.39 15.31 -11.85
C VAL A 318 1.03 15.79 -12.19
N ALA A 319 1.22 17.12 -12.23
CA ALA A 319 2.49 17.76 -12.61
C ALA A 319 3.72 17.21 -11.85
N ALA A 320 3.62 17.06 -10.52
CA ALA A 320 4.70 16.52 -9.70
C ALA A 320 5.19 15.11 -10.12
N TYR A 321 4.32 14.31 -10.73
CA TYR A 321 4.67 12.97 -11.22
C TYR A 321 5.38 13.04 -12.57
N ALA A 322 4.97 13.96 -13.46
CA ALA A 322 5.64 14.20 -14.73
C ALA A 322 7.06 14.74 -14.51
N GLU A 323 7.23 15.72 -13.63
CA GLU A 323 8.54 16.28 -13.27
C GLU A 323 9.46 15.21 -12.65
N LEU A 324 8.92 14.37 -11.76
CA LEU A 324 9.67 13.26 -11.19
C LEU A 324 10.14 12.28 -12.27
N LYS A 325 9.28 11.97 -13.26
CA LYS A 325 9.61 11.08 -14.36
C LYS A 325 10.77 11.62 -15.20
N GLU A 326 10.71 12.89 -15.56
CA GLU A 326 11.77 13.57 -16.32
C GLU A 326 13.10 13.55 -15.55
N HIS A 327 13.07 13.84 -14.26
CA HIS A 327 14.25 13.80 -13.39
C HIS A 327 14.84 12.39 -13.30
N ILE A 328 14.00 11.35 -13.15
CA ILE A 328 14.47 9.95 -13.15
C ILE A 328 15.10 9.60 -14.50
N ASP A 329 14.50 9.99 -15.63
CA ASP A 329 15.07 9.73 -16.97
C ASP A 329 16.44 10.36 -17.15
N GLN A 330 16.62 11.59 -16.66
CA GLN A 330 17.90 12.29 -16.67
C GLN A 330 18.95 11.56 -15.83
N LEU A 331 18.60 11.15 -14.61
CA LEU A 331 19.52 10.41 -13.73
C LEU A 331 19.92 9.06 -14.34
N VAL A 332 18.98 8.30 -14.89
CA VAL A 332 19.26 7.03 -15.58
C VAL A 332 20.19 7.26 -16.77
N GLY A 333 19.93 8.29 -17.57
CA GLY A 333 20.77 8.68 -18.70
C GLY A 333 22.18 9.06 -18.28
N GLU A 334 22.32 9.81 -17.19
CA GLU A 334 23.61 10.21 -16.63
C GLU A 334 24.42 8.99 -16.16
N ILE A 335 23.82 8.10 -15.35
CA ILE A 335 24.49 6.88 -14.85
C ILE A 335 24.91 5.99 -16.01
N ASN A 336 24.02 5.74 -16.97
CA ASN A 336 24.34 4.89 -18.12
C ASN A 336 25.38 5.52 -19.04
N GLY A 337 25.36 6.84 -19.24
CA GLY A 337 26.36 7.55 -20.04
C GLY A 337 27.75 7.58 -19.41
N ARG A 338 27.83 7.67 -18.08
CA ARG A 338 29.10 7.72 -17.33
C ARG A 338 29.73 6.35 -17.13
N HIS A 339 28.93 5.32 -16.89
CA HIS A 339 29.43 4.01 -16.45
C HIS A 339 29.17 2.87 -17.44
N GLY A 340 28.36 3.09 -18.48
CA GLY A 340 28.08 2.09 -19.51
C GLY A 340 29.24 1.88 -20.50
N THR A 341 29.26 0.70 -21.11
CA THR A 341 30.18 0.33 -22.19
C THR A 341 29.40 -0.29 -23.34
N THR A 342 30.05 -0.55 -24.48
CA THR A 342 29.39 -1.13 -25.64
C THR A 342 28.73 -2.47 -25.30
N GLY A 343 27.41 -2.54 -25.42
CA GLY A 343 26.62 -3.74 -25.12
C GLY A 343 26.33 -3.97 -23.64
N ARG A 344 26.78 -3.09 -22.73
CA ARG A 344 26.55 -3.21 -21.28
C ARG A 344 26.11 -1.88 -20.69
N VAL A 345 24.86 -1.84 -20.26
CA VAL A 345 24.33 -0.73 -19.45
C VAL A 345 24.29 -1.15 -17.97
N PRO A 346 24.76 -0.29 -17.05
CA PRO A 346 24.74 -0.56 -15.61
C PRO A 346 23.32 -0.49 -15.05
N MET A 347 22.43 0.31 -15.64
CA MET A 347 21.05 0.44 -15.20
C MET A 347 20.07 0.18 -16.36
N GLN A 348 19.16 -0.77 -16.16
CA GLN A 348 18.00 -0.98 -17.02
C GLN A 348 16.76 -0.51 -16.29
N TYR A 349 15.99 0.38 -16.92
CA TYR A 349 14.76 0.91 -16.35
C TYR A 349 13.57 0.57 -17.25
N PHE A 350 12.45 0.20 -16.63
CA PHE A 350 11.21 -0.18 -17.33
C PHE A 350 10.05 0.67 -16.83
N TYR A 351 9.44 1.45 -17.71
CA TYR A 351 8.24 2.24 -17.41
C TYR A 351 6.97 1.58 -17.95
N ARG A 352 6.53 0.51 -17.30
CA ARG A 352 5.32 -0.26 -17.69
C ARG A 352 4.84 -1.16 -16.55
N ASN A 353 3.62 -1.64 -16.66
CA ASN A 353 3.09 -2.67 -15.76
C ASN A 353 3.73 -4.02 -16.06
N PHE A 354 4.14 -4.72 -15.01
CA PHE A 354 4.51 -6.13 -15.05
C PHE A 354 3.39 -6.92 -14.37
N ASP A 355 3.00 -8.05 -14.95
CA ASP A 355 2.10 -8.97 -14.26
C ASP A 355 2.83 -9.65 -13.08
N GLN A 356 2.06 -10.29 -12.20
CA GLN A 356 2.59 -10.85 -10.97
C GLN A 356 3.62 -11.97 -11.21
N ARG A 357 3.42 -12.82 -12.23
CA ARG A 357 4.39 -13.87 -12.59
C ARG A 357 5.71 -13.26 -13.06
N SER A 358 5.62 -12.23 -13.90
CA SER A 358 6.78 -11.46 -14.36
C SER A 358 7.53 -10.83 -13.19
N LEU A 359 6.85 -10.18 -12.25
CA LEU A 359 7.49 -9.57 -11.07
C LEU A 359 8.20 -10.62 -10.21
N PHE A 360 7.55 -11.75 -9.94
CA PHE A 360 8.16 -12.82 -9.15
C PHE A 360 9.38 -13.44 -9.83
N ALA A 361 9.40 -13.54 -11.16
CA ALA A 361 10.60 -13.95 -11.88
C ALA A 361 11.77 -12.96 -11.69
N HIS A 362 11.49 -11.65 -11.59
CA HIS A 362 12.52 -10.64 -11.30
C HIS A 362 12.97 -10.68 -9.84
N TYR A 363 12.05 -10.83 -8.88
CA TYR A 363 12.41 -11.00 -7.47
C TYR A 363 13.33 -12.21 -7.26
N ARG A 364 13.02 -13.34 -7.90
CA ARG A 364 13.84 -14.55 -7.88
C ARG A 364 15.21 -14.37 -8.55
N ALA A 365 15.29 -13.53 -9.58
CA ALA A 365 16.54 -13.27 -10.30
C ALA A 365 17.45 -12.26 -9.59
N ALA A 366 16.91 -11.48 -8.66
CA ALA A 366 17.59 -10.38 -7.99
C ALA A 366 18.40 -10.83 -6.76
N ASP A 367 19.72 -10.63 -6.78
CA ASP A 367 20.59 -10.91 -5.64
C ASP A 367 20.34 -9.91 -4.49
N VAL A 368 19.95 -8.67 -4.81
CA VAL A 368 19.61 -7.66 -3.79
C VAL A 368 18.34 -6.90 -4.19
N ALA A 369 17.36 -6.85 -3.30
CA ALA A 369 16.24 -5.91 -3.41
C ALA A 369 16.57 -4.61 -2.68
N VAL A 370 16.42 -3.48 -3.37
CA VAL A 370 16.73 -2.15 -2.85
C VAL A 370 15.42 -1.36 -2.68
N VAL A 371 14.81 -1.48 -1.50
CA VAL A 371 13.51 -0.91 -1.17
C VAL A 371 13.70 0.30 -0.27
N THR A 372 13.93 1.47 -0.87
CA THR A 372 14.35 2.69 -0.16
C THR A 372 13.34 3.84 -0.22
N PRO A 373 12.05 3.65 0.12
CA PRO A 373 11.11 4.77 0.15
C PRO A 373 11.49 5.82 1.18
N LEU A 374 11.28 7.08 0.86
CA LEU A 374 11.44 8.20 1.79
C LEU A 374 10.39 8.17 2.92
N ARG A 375 9.19 7.69 2.61
CA ARG A 375 8.13 7.39 3.58
C ARG A 375 7.14 6.40 2.95
N ASP A 376 6.77 5.35 3.66
CA ASP A 376 5.81 4.35 3.15
C ASP A 376 4.98 3.75 4.28
N GLY A 377 3.68 3.53 4.05
CA GLY A 377 2.77 3.03 5.08
C GLY A 377 3.13 1.62 5.53
N MET A 378 3.55 0.77 4.60
CA MET A 378 4.02 -0.59 4.88
C MET A 378 5.14 -0.99 3.92
N ASN A 379 4.88 -0.94 2.61
CA ASN A 379 5.71 -1.48 1.52
C ASN A 379 5.66 -3.02 1.36
N LEU A 380 4.66 -3.50 0.62
CA LEU A 380 4.48 -4.93 0.36
C LEU A 380 5.50 -5.51 -0.65
N VAL A 381 6.23 -4.69 -1.40
CA VAL A 381 7.31 -5.16 -2.29
C VAL A 381 8.42 -5.83 -1.48
N ALA A 382 8.73 -5.29 -0.30
CA ALA A 382 9.66 -5.93 0.63
C ALA A 382 9.19 -7.34 1.03
N HIS A 383 7.91 -7.49 1.36
CA HIS A 383 7.33 -8.79 1.74
C HIS A 383 7.34 -9.77 0.55
N GLU A 384 6.96 -9.30 -0.64
CA GLU A 384 6.94 -10.10 -1.87
C GLU A 384 8.34 -10.60 -2.24
N TYR A 385 9.37 -9.76 -2.13
CA TYR A 385 10.75 -10.18 -2.35
C TYR A 385 11.15 -11.30 -1.38
N VAL A 386 10.96 -11.08 -0.08
CA VAL A 386 11.31 -12.05 0.98
C VAL A 386 10.60 -13.39 0.76
N ILE A 387 9.29 -13.39 0.49
CA ILE A 387 8.56 -14.65 0.29
C ILE A 387 8.97 -15.35 -1.01
N SER A 388 9.40 -14.61 -2.02
CA SER A 388 9.88 -15.19 -3.28
C SER A 388 11.16 -16.01 -3.10
N ARG A 389 12.04 -15.65 -2.15
CA ARG A 389 13.33 -16.29 -1.89
C ARG A 389 13.21 -17.61 -1.11
N GLN A 390 12.56 -18.60 -1.71
CA GLN A 390 12.46 -19.96 -1.13
C GLN A 390 13.80 -20.70 -1.08
N ASP A 391 14.78 -20.24 -1.85
CA ASP A 391 16.18 -20.67 -1.79
C ASP A 391 16.95 -20.06 -0.61
N GLU A 392 16.28 -19.20 0.15
CA GLU A 392 16.80 -18.49 1.33
C GLU A 392 18.03 -17.64 1.01
N ASP A 393 18.21 -17.26 -0.25
CA ASP A 393 19.37 -16.49 -0.69
C ASP A 393 18.97 -15.05 -1.03
N GLY A 394 19.96 -14.18 -1.26
CA GLY A 394 19.74 -12.76 -1.54
C GLY A 394 19.55 -11.88 -0.30
N VAL A 395 19.56 -10.56 -0.53
CA VAL A 395 19.58 -9.54 0.53
C VAL A 395 18.49 -8.50 0.30
N LEU A 396 17.77 -8.14 1.37
CA LEU A 396 16.85 -7.00 1.38
C LEU A 396 17.53 -5.78 2.02
N ILE A 397 17.65 -4.70 1.25
CA ILE A 397 17.94 -3.35 1.75
C ILE A 397 16.60 -2.63 1.90
N LEU A 398 16.34 -2.10 3.09
CA LEU A 398 15.02 -1.54 3.44
C LEU A 398 15.16 -0.16 4.09
N SER A 399 14.36 0.81 3.65
CA SER A 399 14.27 2.10 4.34
C SER A 399 13.72 1.95 5.75
N GLU A 400 14.33 2.61 6.74
CA GLU A 400 13.80 2.73 8.10
C GLU A 400 12.45 3.49 8.15
N PHE A 401 12.09 4.20 7.06
CA PHE A 401 10.84 4.96 6.94
C PHE A 401 9.70 4.20 6.23
N ALA A 402 9.89 2.90 5.95
CA ALA A 402 8.82 2.00 5.54
C ALA A 402 8.20 1.33 6.76
N GLY A 403 6.87 1.22 6.82
CA GLY A 403 6.19 0.50 7.91
C GLY A 403 6.68 -0.95 8.11
N ALA A 404 7.14 -1.62 7.04
CA ALA A 404 7.72 -2.95 7.10
C ALA A 404 9.02 -3.02 7.91
N ALA A 405 9.77 -1.92 8.07
CA ALA A 405 11.06 -1.93 8.77
C ALA A 405 10.93 -2.36 10.23
N GLY A 406 9.84 -1.99 10.91
CA GLY A 406 9.56 -2.42 12.28
C GLY A 406 9.33 -3.93 12.42
N HIS A 407 9.00 -4.61 11.32
CA HIS A 407 8.74 -6.05 11.27
C HIS A 407 9.87 -6.86 10.63
N LEU A 408 10.79 -6.19 9.93
CA LEU A 408 11.87 -6.82 9.17
C LEU A 408 13.26 -6.36 9.67
N PRO A 409 13.63 -6.64 10.93
CA PRO A 409 14.87 -6.15 11.53
C PRO A 409 16.14 -6.76 10.93
N GLU A 410 16.05 -7.95 10.31
CA GLU A 410 17.21 -8.62 9.71
C GLU A 410 17.56 -8.10 8.30
N ALA A 411 16.73 -7.21 7.73
CA ALA A 411 17.07 -6.47 6.53
C ALA A 411 18.22 -5.49 6.80
N LEU A 412 18.98 -5.12 5.76
CA LEU A 412 19.92 -4.02 5.87
C LEU A 412 19.14 -2.70 5.86
N GLN A 413 18.81 -2.21 7.06
CA GLN A 413 18.03 -1.00 7.21
C GLN A 413 18.88 0.25 6.95
N VAL A 414 18.35 1.16 6.15
CA VAL A 414 19.05 2.38 5.72
C VAL A 414 18.19 3.62 5.92
N ASN A 415 18.84 4.74 6.22
CA ASN A 415 18.24 6.04 6.06
C ASN A 415 18.30 6.44 4.57
N PRO A 416 17.16 6.61 3.87
CA PRO A 416 17.16 6.86 2.43
C PRO A 416 17.63 8.29 2.07
N TYR A 417 17.82 9.17 3.05
CA TYR A 417 18.40 10.49 2.86
C TYR A 417 19.95 10.46 2.92
N ASP A 418 20.52 9.37 3.42
CA ASP A 418 21.97 9.11 3.41
C ASP A 418 22.36 8.31 2.17
N ILE A 419 22.67 9.03 1.09
CA ILE A 419 23.04 8.43 -0.21
C ILE A 419 24.28 7.53 -0.07
N ASP A 420 25.25 7.93 0.75
CA ASP A 420 26.47 7.15 0.96
C ASP A 420 26.18 5.91 1.82
N GLY A 421 25.28 6.03 2.80
CA GLY A 421 24.74 4.91 3.56
C GLY A 421 24.03 3.85 2.70
N ILE A 422 23.19 4.27 1.73
CA ILE A 422 22.58 3.34 0.76
C ILE A 422 23.68 2.68 -0.09
N ALA A 423 24.64 3.44 -0.60
CA ALA A 423 25.73 2.90 -1.42
C ALA A 423 26.57 1.86 -0.65
N GLN A 424 26.85 2.14 0.63
CA GLN A 424 27.54 1.21 1.52
C GLN A 424 26.71 -0.04 1.78
N ALA A 425 25.41 0.08 2.04
CA ALA A 425 24.54 -1.08 2.22
C ALA A 425 24.46 -1.97 0.96
N ILE A 426 24.48 -1.38 -0.24
CA ILE A 426 24.56 -2.14 -1.49
C ILE A 426 25.90 -2.88 -1.58
N ARG A 427 27.01 -2.23 -1.24
CA ARG A 427 28.32 -2.87 -1.20
C ARG A 427 28.34 -4.05 -0.23
N ASP A 428 27.82 -3.85 0.97
CA ASP A 428 27.76 -4.87 2.02
C ASP A 428 26.87 -6.04 1.60
N ALA A 429 25.71 -5.76 1.01
CA ALA A 429 24.81 -6.79 0.46
C ALA A 429 25.49 -7.63 -0.63
N LEU A 430 26.22 -6.99 -1.54
CA LEU A 430 26.94 -7.67 -2.62
C LEU A 430 28.11 -8.53 -2.11
N ALA A 431 28.73 -8.14 -1.00
CA ALA A 431 29.85 -8.85 -0.36
C ALA A 431 29.40 -9.87 0.70
N MET A 432 28.10 -9.92 1.02
CA MET A 432 27.57 -10.73 2.13
C MET A 432 27.80 -12.22 1.88
N PRO A 433 28.45 -12.95 2.81
CA PRO A 433 28.60 -14.40 2.72
C PRO A 433 27.24 -15.12 2.67
N ARG A 434 27.17 -16.21 1.91
CA ARG A 434 25.91 -16.94 1.66
C ARG A 434 25.25 -17.46 2.95
N ASP A 435 26.04 -17.90 3.92
CA ASP A 435 25.56 -18.33 5.24
C ASP A 435 24.91 -17.18 6.02
N GLU A 436 25.44 -15.96 5.92
CA GLU A 436 24.79 -14.78 6.48
C GLU A 436 23.50 -14.42 5.73
N GLN A 437 23.50 -14.47 4.40
CA GLN A 437 22.30 -14.23 3.58
C GLN A 437 21.17 -15.20 3.98
N GLN A 438 21.48 -16.49 4.09
CA GLN A 438 20.54 -17.53 4.50
C GLN A 438 19.96 -17.30 5.89
N ARG A 439 20.81 -17.01 6.87
CA ARG A 439 20.35 -16.71 8.24
C ARG A 439 19.38 -15.52 8.26
N ARG A 440 19.72 -14.42 7.57
CA ARG A 440 18.88 -13.22 7.51
C ARG A 440 17.57 -13.49 6.77
N MET A 441 17.64 -14.13 5.61
CA MET A 441 16.45 -14.41 4.79
C MET A 441 15.49 -15.38 5.48
N GLN A 442 15.97 -16.41 6.17
CA GLN A 442 15.14 -17.31 6.98
C GLN A 442 14.36 -16.55 8.07
N ALA A 443 15.04 -15.65 8.79
CA ALA A 443 14.41 -14.82 9.81
C ALA A 443 13.35 -13.88 9.20
N LEU A 444 13.70 -13.18 8.10
CA LEU A 444 12.76 -12.33 7.37
C LEU A 444 11.53 -13.10 6.88
N ARG A 445 11.73 -14.30 6.33
CA ARG A 445 10.63 -15.16 5.86
C ARG A 445 9.71 -15.56 7.00
N THR A 446 10.25 -15.87 8.17
CA THR A 446 9.46 -16.20 9.38
C THR A 446 8.55 -15.04 9.77
N GLU A 447 9.06 -13.80 9.78
CA GLU A 447 8.27 -12.61 10.08
C GLU A 447 7.20 -12.34 9.02
N VAL A 448 7.55 -12.41 7.73
CA VAL A 448 6.58 -12.22 6.63
C VAL A 448 5.48 -13.28 6.63
N GLN A 449 5.80 -14.53 6.96
CA GLN A 449 4.81 -15.61 7.11
C GLN A 449 3.80 -15.33 8.24
N ALA A 450 4.25 -14.68 9.32
CA ALA A 450 3.35 -14.27 10.40
C ALA A 450 2.45 -13.08 10.01
N LEU A 451 2.89 -12.27 9.04
CA LEU A 451 2.15 -11.17 8.41
C LEU A 451 1.36 -11.66 7.18
N ASP A 452 0.49 -12.65 7.37
CA ASP A 452 -0.43 -13.06 6.32
C ASP A 452 -1.63 -12.09 6.21
N VAL A 453 -2.03 -11.80 4.98
CA VAL A 453 -3.07 -10.82 4.70
C VAL A 453 -4.46 -11.29 5.15
N HIS A 454 -4.72 -12.60 5.20
CA HIS A 454 -5.97 -13.15 5.71
C HIS A 454 -6.03 -13.01 7.23
N ARG A 455 -4.92 -13.26 7.92
CA ARG A 455 -4.80 -13.00 9.36
C ARG A 455 -5.04 -11.53 9.70
N TRP A 456 -4.46 -10.60 8.93
CA TRP A 456 -4.73 -9.16 9.10
C TRP A 456 -6.23 -8.85 9.00
N ALA A 457 -6.93 -9.43 8.03
CA ALA A 457 -8.36 -9.23 7.85
C ALA A 457 -9.18 -9.82 9.01
N ASP A 458 -8.87 -11.05 9.42
CA ASP A 458 -9.56 -11.73 10.52
C ASP A 458 -9.36 -11.01 11.85
N ASP A 459 -8.14 -10.58 12.17
CA ASP A 459 -7.81 -9.86 13.40
C ASP A 459 -8.55 -8.51 13.46
N TYR A 460 -8.59 -7.77 12.33
CA TYR A 460 -9.30 -6.50 12.26
C TYR A 460 -10.81 -6.68 12.38
N LEU A 461 -11.39 -7.65 11.67
CA LEU A 461 -12.83 -7.91 11.72
C LEU A 461 -13.27 -8.44 13.08
N THR A 462 -12.47 -9.28 13.73
CA THR A 462 -12.72 -9.70 15.12
C THR A 462 -12.74 -8.49 16.05
N ALA A 463 -11.81 -7.54 15.87
CA ALA A 463 -11.82 -6.30 16.64
C ALA A 463 -13.07 -5.45 16.35
N LEU A 464 -13.58 -5.43 15.11
CA LEU A 464 -14.78 -4.69 14.73
C LEU A 464 -16.07 -5.35 15.23
N GLU A 465 -16.14 -6.68 15.21
CA GLU A 465 -17.29 -7.46 15.69
C GLU A 465 -17.51 -7.35 17.20
N HIS A 466 -16.43 -7.13 17.96
CA HIS A 466 -16.43 -7.02 19.43
C HIS A 466 -16.14 -5.61 19.94
N GLY A 467 -15.85 -4.66 19.05
CA GLY A 467 -15.59 -3.26 19.34
C GLY A 467 -16.80 -2.46 19.77
#